data_AF-A0A7S0UM86-F1
#
_entry.id   AF-A0A7S0UM86-F1
#
_cell.length_a   1.000
_cell.length_b   1.000
_cell.length_c   1.000
_cell.angle_alpha   90.00
_cell.angle_beta   90.00
_cell.angle_gamma   90.00
#
_symmetry.space_group_name_H-M   'P 1'
#
loop_
_entity.id
_entity.type
_entity.pdbx_description
1 polymer ?
#
loop_
_entity_poly.entity_id
_entity_poly.type
_entity_poly.pdbx_seq_one_letter_code
_entity_poly.pdbx_strand_id
1 'polypeptide(L)'
;KKEEKKNNNNEEEEKTENDDEAFEAHKKALIALKTQPIKQQAEETHRVWDDISKQSYDFYGRELEVAELEKLKRCDLIEFFETYILGKKKPPSEVLASPEEGEVDEERKGRGRGRG
;
A
#
# COMPACT_ATOMS: atom_id res chain seq x y z
N LYS A 1 42.91 -39.87 -1.65
CA LYS A 1 42.04 -39.26 -0.60
C LYS A 1 41.80 -37.79 -0.94
N LYS A 2 41.00 -37.53 -1.98
CA LYS A 2 40.52 -36.21 -2.38
C LYS A 2 39.30 -36.46 -3.23
N GLU A 3 38.12 -36.11 -2.72
CA GLU A 3 36.89 -35.78 -3.45
C GLU A 3 35.76 -35.80 -2.42
N GLU A 4 35.40 -34.64 -1.88
CA GLU A 4 34.14 -34.38 -1.15
C GLU A 4 34.13 -32.92 -0.71
N LYS A 5 34.03 -31.97 -1.66
CA LYS A 5 33.70 -30.56 -1.39
C LYS A 5 33.04 -29.91 -2.61
N LYS A 6 31.88 -30.40 -3.01
CA LYS A 6 30.89 -29.67 -3.81
C LYS A 6 29.56 -30.31 -3.43
N ASN A 7 28.64 -29.57 -2.82
CA ASN A 7 27.18 -29.83 -2.82
C ASN A 7 26.39 -28.84 -1.93
N ASN A 8 27.03 -27.98 -1.14
CA ASN A 8 26.28 -27.13 -0.20
C ASN A 8 25.76 -25.80 -0.78
N ASN A 9 26.05 -25.46 -2.04
CA ASN A 9 25.61 -24.19 -2.63
C ASN A 9 24.28 -24.27 -3.40
N ASN A 10 23.78 -25.47 -3.75
CA ASN A 10 22.57 -25.59 -4.60
C ASN A 10 21.25 -25.44 -3.82
N GLU A 11 21.22 -25.72 -2.51
CA GLU A 11 19.96 -25.76 -1.74
C GLU A 11 19.46 -24.37 -1.33
N GLU A 12 20.34 -23.36 -1.21
CA GLU A 12 19.92 -22.00 -0.85
C GLU A 12 19.31 -21.23 -2.04
N GLU A 13 19.82 -21.46 -3.27
CA GLU A 13 19.31 -20.82 -4.48
C GLU A 13 17.90 -21.34 -4.85
N GLU A 14 17.66 -22.65 -4.72
CA GLU A 14 16.37 -23.28 -5.03
C GLU A 14 15.24 -22.83 -4.09
N LYS A 15 15.56 -22.49 -2.84
CA LYS A 15 14.57 -21.94 -1.89
C LYS A 15 14.16 -20.51 -2.25
N THR A 16 15.09 -19.71 -2.78
CA THR A 16 14.78 -18.34 -3.19
C THR A 16 13.91 -18.29 -4.43
N GLU A 17 14.17 -19.16 -5.42
CA GLU A 17 13.40 -19.21 -6.67
C GLU A 17 11.95 -19.67 -6.44
N ASN A 18 11.74 -20.73 -5.65
CA ASN A 18 10.39 -21.21 -5.33
C ASN A 18 9.57 -20.17 -4.54
N ASP A 19 10.22 -19.42 -3.66
CA ASP A 19 9.56 -18.36 -2.91
C ASP A 19 9.22 -17.13 -3.79
N ASP A 20 10.06 -16.82 -4.78
CA ASP A 20 9.81 -15.73 -5.73
C ASP A 20 8.67 -16.06 -6.70
N GLU A 21 8.59 -17.31 -7.15
CA GLU A 21 7.48 -17.77 -7.99
C GLU A 21 6.16 -17.76 -7.21
N ALA A 22 6.16 -18.22 -5.95
CA ALA A 22 5.01 -18.13 -5.07
C ALA A 22 4.59 -16.67 -4.81
N PHE A 23 5.56 -15.78 -4.62
CA PHE A 23 5.30 -14.35 -4.44
C PHE A 23 4.58 -13.74 -5.65
N GLU A 24 5.08 -14.00 -6.86
CA GLU A 24 4.47 -13.51 -8.10
C GLU A 24 3.07 -14.11 -8.33
N ALA A 25 2.85 -15.38 -7.95
CA ALA A 25 1.52 -15.98 -7.99
C ALA A 25 0.53 -15.29 -7.04
N HIS A 26 0.95 -14.99 -5.80
CA HIS A 26 0.13 -14.27 -4.84
C HIS A 26 -0.19 -12.84 -5.28
N LYS A 27 0.81 -12.13 -5.81
CA LYS A 27 0.65 -10.78 -6.37
C LYS A 27 -0.38 -10.77 -7.50
N LYS A 28 -0.28 -11.70 -8.45
CA LYS A 28 -1.25 -11.85 -9.55
C LYS A 28 -2.66 -12.17 -9.04
N ALA A 29 -2.78 -13.06 -8.06
CA ALA A 29 -4.07 -13.40 -7.46
C ALA A 29 -4.72 -12.19 -6.78
N LEU A 30 -3.93 -11.35 -6.09
CA LEU A 30 -4.42 -10.17 -5.41
C LEU A 30 -4.82 -9.06 -6.40
N ILE A 31 -4.07 -8.87 -7.48
CA ILE A 31 -4.45 -7.97 -8.59
C ILE A 31 -5.76 -8.44 -9.25
N ALA A 32 -5.93 -9.75 -9.48
CA ALA A 32 -7.15 -10.29 -10.05
C ALA A 32 -8.37 -10.06 -9.14
N LEU A 33 -8.18 -10.22 -7.82
CA LEU A 33 -9.24 -9.94 -6.84
C LEU A 33 -9.63 -8.45 -6.84
N LYS A 34 -8.64 -7.55 -6.91
CA LYS A 34 -8.88 -6.10 -6.95
C LYS A 34 -9.48 -5.65 -8.28
N THR A 35 -9.12 -6.23 -9.42
CA THR A 35 -9.69 -5.83 -10.73
C THR A 35 -10.99 -6.54 -11.08
N GLN A 36 -11.48 -7.45 -10.23
CA GLN A 36 -12.68 -8.21 -10.49
C GLN A 36 -13.90 -7.29 -10.70
N PRO A 37 -14.66 -7.46 -11.81
CA PRO A 37 -15.85 -6.67 -12.07
C PRO A 37 -16.93 -6.97 -11.03
N ILE A 38 -17.54 -5.91 -10.52
CA ILE A 38 -18.64 -6.02 -9.58
C ILE A 38 -19.90 -6.37 -10.37
N LYS A 39 -20.50 -7.52 -10.05
CA LYS A 39 -21.66 -8.05 -10.79
C LYS A 39 -22.99 -7.54 -10.24
N GLN A 40 -22.98 -7.01 -9.02
CA GLN A 40 -24.18 -6.60 -8.28
C GLN A 40 -24.17 -5.10 -8.04
N GLN A 41 -25.24 -4.41 -8.44
CA GLN A 41 -25.38 -2.97 -8.23
C GLN A 41 -25.31 -2.56 -6.74
N ALA A 42 -25.81 -3.41 -5.83
CA ALA A 42 -25.74 -3.16 -4.39
C ALA A 42 -24.29 -3.11 -3.87
N GLU A 43 -23.41 -3.93 -4.44
CA GLU A 43 -21.99 -3.99 -4.08
C GLU A 43 -21.24 -2.77 -4.62
N GLU A 44 -21.58 -2.28 -5.82
CA GLU A 44 -21.05 -1.00 -6.33
C GLU A 44 -21.52 0.18 -5.47
N THR A 45 -22.80 0.17 -5.09
CA THR A 45 -23.38 1.21 -4.23
C THR A 45 -22.68 1.24 -2.88
N HIS A 46 -22.49 0.07 -2.25
CA HIS A 46 -21.77 -0.03 -0.99
C HIS A 46 -20.34 0.49 -1.10
N ARG A 47 -19.61 0.11 -2.15
CA ARG A 47 -18.23 0.57 -2.39
C ARG A 47 -18.14 2.09 -2.43
N VAL A 48 -18.93 2.71 -3.31
CA VAL A 48 -18.93 4.16 -3.48
C VAL A 48 -19.40 4.86 -2.21
N TRP A 49 -20.37 4.28 -1.50
CA TRP A 49 -20.89 4.84 -0.26
C TRP A 49 -19.89 4.77 0.89
N ASP A 50 -19.05 3.73 0.97
CA ASP A 50 -17.98 3.64 1.95
C ASP A 50 -17.02 4.83 1.82
N ASP A 51 -16.62 5.17 0.59
CA ASP A 51 -15.71 6.29 0.32
C ASP A 51 -16.36 7.64 0.64
N ILE A 52 -17.64 7.80 0.30
CA ILE A 52 -18.42 9.00 0.65
C ILE A 52 -18.54 9.13 2.18
N SER A 53 -18.83 8.03 2.88
CA SER A 53 -19.04 8.02 4.33
C SER A 53 -17.76 8.36 5.11
N LYS A 54 -16.59 7.99 4.55
CA LYS A 54 -15.27 8.29 5.09
C LYS A 54 -14.72 9.65 4.64
N GLN A 55 -15.45 10.37 3.77
CA GLN A 55 -15.02 11.62 3.15
C GLN A 55 -13.69 11.50 2.36
N SER A 56 -13.30 10.29 1.96
CA SER A 56 -12.07 10.06 1.19
C SER A 56 -12.26 10.39 -0.29
N TYR A 57 -13.49 10.18 -0.81
CA TYR A 57 -13.86 10.40 -2.21
C TYR A 57 -12.90 9.76 -3.24
N ASP A 58 -12.21 8.69 -2.84
CA ASP A 58 -11.22 8.02 -3.68
C ASP A 58 -11.86 6.93 -4.53
N PHE A 59 -12.52 7.34 -5.61
CA PHE A 59 -13.15 6.40 -6.54
C PHE A 59 -12.15 5.65 -7.43
N TYR A 60 -10.91 6.14 -7.51
CA TYR A 60 -9.81 5.57 -8.30
C TYR A 60 -8.86 4.71 -7.47
N GLY A 61 -9.09 4.59 -6.16
CA GLY A 61 -8.20 3.89 -5.23
C GLY A 61 -7.87 2.47 -5.68
N ARG A 62 -8.85 1.75 -6.24
CA ARG A 62 -8.63 0.39 -6.77
C ARG A 62 -7.63 0.36 -7.93
N GLU A 63 -7.66 1.34 -8.82
CA GLU A 63 -6.71 1.44 -9.94
C GLU A 63 -5.32 1.83 -9.45
N LEU A 64 -5.25 2.75 -8.50
CA LEU A 64 -4.00 3.18 -7.88
C LEU A 64 -3.33 2.04 -7.10
N GLU A 65 -4.10 1.32 -6.28
CA GLU A 65 -3.63 0.15 -5.54
C GLU A 65 -3.07 -0.93 -6.47
N VAL A 66 -3.73 -1.20 -7.60
CA VAL A 66 -3.23 -2.15 -8.59
C VAL A 66 -1.90 -1.67 -9.19
N ALA A 67 -1.80 -0.38 -9.54
CA ALA A 67 -0.56 0.20 -10.08
C ALA A 67 0.60 0.19 -9.06
N GLU A 68 0.30 0.29 -7.76
CA GLU A 68 1.30 0.14 -6.70
C GLU A 68 1.71 -1.31 -6.49
N LEU A 69 0.74 -2.24 -6.48
CA LEU A 69 1.00 -3.67 -6.35
C LEU A 69 1.88 -4.19 -7.48
N GLU A 70 1.71 -3.70 -8.71
CA GLU A 70 2.56 -4.06 -9.85
C GLU A 70 4.03 -3.69 -9.64
N LYS A 71 4.32 -2.61 -8.91
CA LYS A 71 5.69 -2.15 -8.63
C LYS A 71 6.32 -2.86 -7.43
N LEU A 72 5.49 -3.45 -6.57
CA LEU A 72 5.91 -4.08 -5.32
C LEU A 72 6.84 -5.27 -5.57
N LYS A 73 7.97 -5.29 -4.84
CA LYS A 73 8.93 -6.40 -4.84
C LYS A 73 8.89 -7.15 -3.51
N ARG A 74 9.34 -8.40 -3.54
CA ARG A 74 9.43 -9.26 -2.34
C ARG A 74 10.30 -8.65 -1.24
N CYS A 75 11.43 -8.03 -1.61
CA CYS A 75 12.33 -7.39 -0.64
C CYS A 75 11.64 -6.29 0.17
N ASP A 76 10.81 -5.47 -0.49
CA ASP A 76 10.09 -4.37 0.14
C ASP A 76 9.07 -4.88 1.17
N LEU A 77 8.43 -6.02 0.89
CA LEU A 77 7.51 -6.68 1.82
C LEU A 77 8.20 -7.30 3.03
N ILE A 78 9.37 -7.91 2.83
CA ILE A 78 10.18 -8.45 3.93
C ILE A 78 10.59 -7.29 4.84
N GLU A 79 11.09 -6.18 4.28
CA GLU A 79 11.45 -5.00 5.04
C GLU A 79 10.26 -4.41 5.80
N PHE A 80 9.10 -4.31 5.16
CA PHE A 80 7.86 -3.86 5.80
C PHE A 80 7.49 -4.76 7.00
N PHE A 81 7.53 -6.08 6.80
CA PHE A 81 7.17 -7.06 7.83
C PHE A 81 8.12 -6.99 9.02
N GLU A 82 9.43 -6.88 8.76
CA GLU A 82 10.43 -6.75 9.82
C GLU A 82 10.31 -5.46 10.62
N THR A 83 9.92 -4.37 9.95
CA THR A 83 9.81 -3.03 10.57
C THR A 83 8.53 -2.88 11.38
N TYR A 84 7.38 -3.20 10.78
CA TYR A 84 6.08 -2.84 11.36
C TYR A 84 5.40 -3.98 12.13
N ILE A 85 5.73 -5.24 11.82
CA ILE A 85 5.08 -6.40 12.44
C ILE A 85 5.98 -7.05 13.49
N LEU A 86 7.23 -7.36 13.12
CA LEU A 86 8.18 -7.97 14.06
C LEU A 86 8.84 -6.95 15.00
N GLY A 87 8.71 -5.65 14.71
CA GLY A 87 9.28 -4.57 15.52
C GLY A 87 10.81 -4.60 15.61
N LYS A 88 11.49 -5.27 14.66
CA LYS A 88 12.95 -5.39 14.64
C LYS A 88 13.61 -4.04 14.34
N LYS A 89 12.95 -3.21 13.54
CA LYS A 89 13.34 -1.84 13.23
C LYS A 89 12.34 -0.89 13.87
N LYS A 90 12.80 0.08 14.66
CA LYS A 90 11.93 1.14 15.20
C LYS A 90 11.56 2.05 14.02
N PRO A 91 10.28 2.13 13.60
CA PRO A 91 9.93 3.12 12.59
C PRO A 91 10.23 4.51 13.16
N PRO A 92 10.78 5.44 12.36
CA PRO A 92 10.85 6.84 12.76
C PRO A 92 9.43 7.24 13.20
N SER A 93 9.28 7.86 14.37
CA SER A 93 7.97 8.26 14.91
C SER A 93 7.30 9.40 14.12
N GLU A 94 7.73 9.63 12.88
CA GLU A 94 7.18 10.61 11.97
C GLU A 94 6.03 9.93 11.23
N VAL A 95 4.91 9.93 11.95
CA VAL A 95 3.53 9.97 11.45
C VAL A 95 3.48 10.12 9.94
N LEU A 96 2.91 9.12 9.25
CA LEU A 96 2.39 9.26 7.89
C LEU A 96 1.32 10.36 7.95
N ALA A 97 1.74 11.62 7.90
CA ALA A 97 0.87 12.77 7.83
C ALA A 97 0.24 12.74 6.45
N SER A 98 -1.07 12.53 6.41
CA SER A 98 -1.90 12.85 5.26
C SER A 98 -1.53 14.25 4.75
N PRO A 99 -1.45 14.47 3.43
CA PRO A 99 -1.11 15.77 2.86
C PRO A 99 -1.98 16.87 3.47
N GLU A 100 -1.31 17.90 3.97
CA GLU A 100 -1.84 19.12 4.54
C GLU A 100 -3.01 19.65 3.68
N GLU A 101 -4.21 19.69 4.26
CA GLU A 101 -5.31 20.42 3.63
C GLU A 101 -4.90 21.88 3.50
N GLY A 102 -4.89 22.36 2.26
CA GLY A 102 -4.48 23.72 1.93
C GLY A 102 -5.24 24.76 2.75
N GLU A 103 -4.48 25.74 3.24
CA GLU A 103 -4.99 26.99 3.79
C GLU A 103 -6.07 27.56 2.87
N VAL A 104 -7.33 27.56 3.34
CA VAL A 104 -8.37 28.39 2.74
C VAL A 104 -8.22 29.79 3.33
N ASP A 105 -7.66 30.68 2.50
CA ASP A 105 -7.61 32.13 2.67
C ASP A 105 -8.86 32.68 3.37
N GLU A 106 -8.69 33.14 4.61
CA GLU A 106 -9.72 33.88 5.34
C GLU A 106 -9.69 35.36 4.95
N GLU A 107 -9.93 35.65 3.66
CA GLU A 107 -10.10 37.03 3.19
C GLU A 107 -11.59 37.43 3.25
N ARG A 108 -12.06 37.85 4.43
CA ARG A 108 -13.28 38.68 4.54
C ARG A 108 -12.97 40.07 5.09
N LYS A 109 -12.66 40.92 4.13
CA LYS A 109 -12.81 42.38 4.04
C LYS A 109 -13.51 43.07 5.22
N GLY A 110 -12.86 44.13 5.68
CA GLY A 110 -13.19 44.88 6.87
C GLY A 110 -14.55 45.56 6.92
N ARG A 111 -14.94 45.89 8.15
CA ARG A 111 -15.76 47.07 8.47
C ARG A 111 -15.20 47.71 9.72
N GLY A 112 -14.49 48.82 9.53
CA GLY A 112 -14.22 49.75 10.61
C GLY A 112 -15.52 50.39 11.12
N ARG A 113 -15.66 50.43 12.44
CA ARG A 113 -16.35 51.46 13.24
C ARG A 113 -15.58 51.44 14.57
N GLY A 114 -14.85 52.47 14.98
CA GLY A 114 -15.21 53.88 14.99
C GLY A 114 -15.62 54.25 16.42
N ARG A 115 -14.65 54.77 17.18
CA ARG A 115 -14.67 55.61 18.41
C ARG A 115 -15.96 55.72 19.25
N GLY A 116 -15.76 55.64 20.56
CA GLY A 116 -16.63 56.15 21.62
C GLY A 116 -16.04 55.78 22.98
#